data_AF-A0A8I6XTC3-F1
#
_entry.id   AF-A0A8I6XTC3-F1
#
_cell.length_a   1.000
_cell.length_b   1.000
_cell.length_c   1.000
_cell.angle_alpha   90.00
_cell.angle_beta   90.00
_cell.angle_gamma   90.00
#
_symmetry.space_group_name_H-M   'P 1'
#
loop_
_entity.id
_entity.type
_entity.pdbx_description
1 polymer ?
#
loop_
_entity_poly.entity_id
_entity_poly.type
_entity_poly.pdbx_seq_one_letter_code
_entity_poly.pdbx_strand_id
1 'polypeptide(L)'
;MVHFKNRYMVMEVFIDASRGEADPVILTQFNITKVIRDSIQLNFGECGLAASLGSLQLKYVNPLTKICIIRVSREDHQKVWAAITMVRNIGKIPVSFNLLDVSGEWIIVFDAL
;
A
#
# COMPACT_ATOMS: atom_id res chain seq x y z
N MET A 1 1.80 -26.95 -13.78
CA MET A 1 2.45 -25.62 -13.82
C MET A 1 1.59 -24.67 -13.00
N VAL A 2 2.02 -24.27 -11.81
CA VAL A 2 1.24 -23.38 -10.92
C VAL A 2 1.58 -21.93 -11.27
N HIS A 3 0.61 -21.18 -11.79
CA HIS A 3 0.79 -19.76 -12.07
C HIS A 3 0.81 -18.97 -10.77
N PHE A 4 1.80 -18.09 -10.61
CA PHE A 4 1.86 -17.14 -9.50
C PHE A 4 0.73 -16.12 -9.66
N LYS A 5 -0.28 -16.20 -8.79
CA LYS A 5 -1.46 -15.32 -8.83
C LYS A 5 -1.22 -14.08 -7.97
N ASN A 6 -1.46 -12.91 -8.55
CA ASN A 6 -1.37 -11.64 -7.84
C ASN A 6 -2.76 -11.14 -7.45
N ARG A 7 -2.80 -10.26 -6.46
CA ARG A 7 -3.95 -9.43 -6.12
C ARG A 7 -3.53 -7.97 -6.19
N TYR A 8 -4.47 -7.13 -6.56
CA TYR A 8 -4.35 -5.68 -6.62
C TYR A 8 -5.27 -5.09 -5.57
N MET A 9 -4.69 -4.31 -4.67
CA MET A 9 -5.42 -3.61 -3.62
C MET A 9 -5.47 -2.14 -3.97
N VAL A 10 -6.68 -1.59 -4.01
CA VAL A 10 -6.93 -0.15 -4.16
C VAL A 10 -7.08 0.42 -2.76
N MET A 11 -6.22 1.36 -2.42
CA MET A 11 -6.22 2.00 -1.11
C MET A 11 -6.27 3.51 -1.22
N GLU A 12 -7.11 4.09 -0.39
CA GLU A 12 -7.24 5.52 -0.21
C GLU A 12 -6.41 5.96 1.00
N VAL A 13 -5.65 7.04 0.83
CA VAL A 13 -4.79 7.60 1.87
C VAL A 13 -5.46 8.83 2.46
N PHE A 14 -5.85 8.73 3.72
CA PHE A 14 -6.33 9.87 4.49
C PHE A 14 -5.14 10.53 5.18
N ILE A 15 -4.99 11.82 4.95
CA ILE A 15 -4.00 12.66 5.60
C ILE A 15 -4.75 13.61 6.54
N ASP A 16 -4.44 13.53 7.82
CA ASP A 16 -4.99 14.46 8.81
C ASP A 16 -4.16 15.76 8.79
N ALA A 17 -4.59 16.69 7.94
CA ALA A 17 -3.95 17.99 7.73
C ALA A 17 -4.06 18.93 8.96
N SER A 18 -4.82 18.56 10.00
CA SER A 18 -4.90 19.36 11.23
C SER A 18 -3.60 19.34 12.05
N ARG A 19 -2.71 18.37 11.80
CA ARG A 19 -1.48 18.13 12.57
C ARG A 19 -0.17 18.36 11.81
N GLY A 20 -0.22 18.74 10.54
CA GLY A 20 0.98 19.01 9.73
C GLY A 20 0.62 19.48 8.32
N GLU A 21 1.44 20.37 7.77
CA GLU A 21 1.29 20.87 6.39
C GLU A 21 1.32 19.68 5.42
N ALA A 22 0.20 19.47 4.71
CA ALA A 22 0.05 18.37 3.76
C ALA A 22 0.77 18.73 2.45
N ASP A 23 2.09 18.63 2.44
CA ASP A 23 2.84 18.81 1.20
C ASP A 23 2.51 17.67 0.22
N PRO A 24 2.09 17.98 -1.02
CA PRO A 24 1.77 16.97 -2.04
C PRO A 24 2.98 16.10 -2.43
N VAL A 25 4.20 16.54 -2.09
CA VAL A 25 5.47 15.85 -2.32
C VAL A 25 5.59 14.54 -1.51
N ILE A 26 4.78 14.37 -0.45
CA ILE A 26 4.92 13.26 0.49
C ILE A 26 4.32 11.96 -0.06
N LEU A 27 3.27 12.05 -0.88
CA LEU A 27 2.59 10.92 -1.55
C LEU A 27 3.35 10.43 -2.81
N THR A 28 4.67 10.33 -2.72
CA THR A 28 5.49 9.76 -3.79
C THR A 28 5.47 8.22 -3.70
N GLN A 29 5.51 7.54 -4.85
CA GLN A 29 5.55 6.08 -4.93
C GLN A 29 6.63 5.46 -4.04
N PHE A 30 7.81 6.10 -3.99
CA PHE A 30 8.91 5.69 -3.15
C PHE A 30 8.57 5.72 -1.64
N ASN A 31 7.98 6.82 -1.16
CA ASN A 31 7.66 7.00 0.25
C ASN A 31 6.61 5.99 0.73
N ILE A 32 5.53 5.83 -0.04
CA ILE A 32 4.47 4.86 0.28
C ILE A 32 5.07 3.45 0.32
N THR A 33 5.84 3.07 -0.70
CA THR A 33 6.41 1.72 -0.75
C THR A 33 7.40 1.49 0.40
N LYS A 34 8.19 2.51 0.78
CA LYS A 34 9.10 2.45 1.93
C LYS A 34 8.33 2.24 3.23
N VAL A 35 7.32 3.07 3.51
CA VAL A 35 6.56 2.99 4.75
C VAL A 35 5.79 1.67 4.87
N ILE A 36 5.26 1.14 3.77
CA ILE A 36 4.61 -0.18 3.77
C ILE A 36 5.63 -1.28 4.10
N ARG A 37 6.84 -1.24 3.50
CA ARG A 37 7.90 -2.20 3.82
C ARG A 37 8.34 -2.12 5.28
N ASP A 38 8.58 -0.91 5.77
CA ASP A 38 8.97 -0.67 7.16
C ASP A 38 7.86 -1.19 8.12
N SER A 39 6.58 -0.99 7.78
CA SER A 39 5.47 -1.53 8.58
C SER A 39 5.38 -3.06 8.54
N ILE A 40 5.62 -3.68 7.38
CA ILE A 40 5.66 -5.14 7.27
C ILE A 40 6.80 -5.69 8.13
N GLN A 41 7.98 -5.08 8.06
CA GLN A 41 9.15 -5.47 8.83
C GLN A 41 8.91 -5.33 10.34
N LEU A 42 8.28 -4.24 10.77
CA LEU A 42 7.95 -4.00 12.19
C LEU A 42 6.93 -5.01 12.73
N ASN A 43 5.92 -5.38 11.95
CA ASN A 43 4.83 -6.23 12.42
C ASN A 43 5.08 -7.74 12.20
N PHE A 44 5.78 -8.11 11.12
CA PHE A 44 5.98 -9.51 10.70
C PHE A 44 7.46 -9.93 10.64
N GLY A 45 8.38 -9.02 10.97
CA GLY A 45 9.83 -9.27 10.96
C GLY A 45 10.43 -9.35 9.55
N GLU A 46 11.73 -9.63 9.51
CA GLU A 46 12.51 -9.78 8.26
C GLU A 46 11.98 -10.89 7.36
N CYS A 47 11.51 -12.00 7.96
CA CYS A 47 10.98 -13.13 7.21
C CYS A 47 9.68 -12.76 6.48
N GLY A 48 8.78 -12.01 7.14
CA GLY A 48 7.55 -11.52 6.51
C GLY A 48 7.81 -10.50 5.41
N LEU A 49 8.80 -9.63 5.60
CA LEU A 49 9.23 -8.69 4.58
C LEU A 49 9.80 -9.41 3.36
N ALA A 50 10.73 -10.36 3.55
CA ALA A 50 11.37 -11.10 2.48
C ALA A 50 10.38 -11.89 1.62
N ALA A 51 9.38 -12.53 2.24
CA ALA A 51 8.31 -13.23 1.52
C ALA A 51 7.49 -12.28 0.63
N SER A 52 7.19 -11.08 1.12
CA SER A 52 6.35 -10.12 0.41
C SER A 52 7.13 -9.33 -0.65
N LEU A 53 8.46 -9.17 -0.50
CA LEU A 53 9.29 -8.27 -1.30
C LEU A 53 9.24 -8.56 -2.81
N GLY A 54 9.17 -9.83 -3.19
CA GLY A 54 9.16 -10.23 -4.60
C GLY A 54 7.86 -9.91 -5.34
N SER A 55 6.75 -9.73 -4.61
CA SER A 55 5.42 -9.48 -5.20
C SER A 55 4.86 -8.09 -4.91
N LEU A 56 5.35 -7.44 -3.85
CA LEU A 56 4.95 -6.12 -3.40
C LEU A 56 5.46 -5.03 -4.35
N GLN A 57 4.57 -4.49 -5.15
CA GLN A 57 4.88 -3.37 -6.04
C GLN A 57 3.75 -2.34 -6.03
N LEU A 58 4.06 -1.09 -5.69
CA LEU A 58 3.13 0.01 -5.92
C LEU A 58 3.08 0.30 -7.42
N LYS A 59 1.90 0.17 -8.03
CA LYS A 59 1.71 0.34 -9.48
C LYS A 59 1.25 1.73 -9.86
N TYR A 60 0.41 2.33 -9.02
CA TYR A 60 -0.20 3.63 -9.28
C TYR A 60 -0.30 4.39 -7.96
N VAL A 61 -0.07 5.70 -8.05
CA VAL A 61 -0.34 6.64 -6.97
C VAL A 61 -0.81 7.94 -7.60
N ASN A 62 -1.90 8.48 -7.08
CA ASN A 62 -2.37 9.80 -7.45
C ASN A 62 -2.37 10.68 -6.18
N PRO A 63 -1.49 11.69 -6.10
CA PRO A 63 -1.43 12.56 -4.93
C PRO A 63 -2.65 13.49 -4.81
N LEU A 64 -3.38 13.76 -5.91
CA LEU A 64 -4.56 14.60 -5.90
C LEU A 64 -5.78 13.87 -5.33
N THR A 65 -6.05 12.67 -5.84
CA THR A 65 -7.17 11.83 -5.35
C THR A 65 -6.79 11.03 -4.10
N LYS A 66 -5.50 10.99 -3.75
CA LYS A 66 -4.93 10.21 -2.63
C LYS A 66 -5.18 8.71 -2.76
N ILE A 67 -5.41 8.22 -3.97
CA ILE A 67 -5.60 6.79 -4.24
C ILE A 67 -4.27 6.18 -4.68
N CYS A 68 -4.02 4.95 -4.21
CA CYS A 68 -2.86 4.18 -4.59
C CYS A 68 -3.25 2.72 -4.86
N ILE A 69 -2.57 2.09 -5.82
CA ILE A 69 -2.79 0.69 -6.19
C ILE A 69 -1.54 -0.11 -5.91
N ILE A 70 -1.69 -1.14 -5.08
CA ILE A 70 -0.61 -2.01 -4.64
C ILE A 70 -0.84 -3.42 -5.20
N ARG A 71 0.16 -3.94 -5.91
CA ARG A 71 0.21 -5.35 -6.30
C ARG A 71 0.86 -6.16 -5.18
N VAL A 72 0.26 -7.31 -4.86
CA VAL A 72 0.77 -8.27 -3.86
C VAL A 72 0.49 -9.70 -4.31
N SER A 73 1.25 -10.68 -3.80
CA SER A 73 0.93 -12.11 -3.92
C SER A 73 -0.44 -12.44 -3.31
N ARG A 74 -1.15 -13.40 -3.91
CA ARG A 74 -2.39 -13.93 -3.32
C ARG A 74 -2.17 -14.55 -1.95
N GLU A 75 -1.00 -15.09 -1.66
CA GLU A 75 -0.75 -15.77 -0.38
C GLU A 75 -0.48 -14.76 0.75
N ASP A 76 0.23 -13.67 0.44
CA ASP A 76 0.64 -12.68 1.44
C ASP A 76 -0.25 -11.43 1.51
N HIS A 77 -1.27 -11.31 0.66
CA HIS A 77 -2.14 -10.11 0.62
C HIS A 77 -2.75 -9.74 1.97
N GLN A 78 -3.14 -10.73 2.80
CA GLN A 78 -3.72 -10.46 4.12
C GLN A 78 -2.68 -9.87 5.10
N LYS A 79 -1.44 -10.36 5.07
CA LYS A 79 -0.36 -9.84 5.91
C LYS A 79 -0.01 -8.42 5.51
N VAL A 80 0.14 -8.18 4.20
CA VAL A 80 0.41 -6.85 3.67
C VAL A 80 -0.73 -5.89 3.99
N TRP A 81 -1.98 -6.31 3.82
CA TRP A 81 -3.14 -5.50 4.19
C TRP A 81 -3.14 -5.13 5.67
N ALA A 82 -2.93 -6.12 6.55
CA ALA A 82 -2.82 -5.88 7.98
C ALA A 82 -1.69 -4.87 8.31
N ALA A 83 -0.49 -5.04 7.74
CA ALA A 83 0.61 -4.09 7.92
C ALA A 83 0.25 -2.67 7.46
N ILE A 84 -0.48 -2.53 6.34
CA ILE A 84 -0.88 -1.23 5.82
C ILE A 84 -1.88 -0.53 6.74
N THR A 85 -2.87 -1.27 7.27
CA THR A 85 -3.84 -0.70 8.23
C THR A 85 -3.20 -0.24 9.55
N MET A 86 -2.02 -0.78 9.89
CA MET A 86 -1.25 -0.39 11.06
C MET A 86 -0.32 0.80 10.82
N VAL A 87 -0.17 1.26 9.58
CA VAL A 87 0.60 2.47 9.27
C VAL A 87 -0.14 3.68 9.83
N ARG A 88 0.50 4.38 10.77
CA ARG A 88 -0.04 5.60 11.38
C ARG A 88 0.60 6.87 10.86
N ASN A 89 1.85 6.81 10.41
CA ASN A 89 2.63 7.98 10.07
C ASN A 89 3.46 7.73 8.81
N ILE A 90 3.47 8.70 7.89
CA ILE A 90 4.48 8.79 6.84
C ILE A 90 5.40 9.95 7.21
N GLY A 91 6.61 9.62 7.69
CA GLY A 91 7.52 10.62 8.25
C GLY A 91 6.93 11.29 9.48
N LYS A 92 6.63 12.60 9.39
CA LYS A 92 6.06 13.39 10.49
C LYS A 92 4.55 13.57 10.40
N ILE A 93 3.91 13.11 9.33
CA ILE A 93 2.48 13.35 9.09
C ILE A 93 1.68 12.10 9.48
N PRO A 94 0.63 12.26 10.31
CA PRO A 94 -0.31 11.19 10.59
C PRO A 94 -1.13 10.87 9.34
N VAL A 95 -1.13 9.59 8.97
CA VAL A 95 -1.90 9.07 7.84
C VAL A 95 -2.67 7.82 8.25
N SER A 96 -3.78 7.56 7.58
CA SER A 96 -4.50 6.30 7.68
C SER A 96 -4.85 5.80 6.30
N PHE A 97 -4.75 4.50 6.10
CA PHE A 97 -5.09 3.85 4.84
C PHE A 97 -6.45 3.19 4.95
N ASN A 98 -7.33 3.45 3.99
CA ASN A 98 -8.59 2.76 3.84
C ASN A 98 -8.52 1.83 2.62
N LEU A 99 -9.02 0.61 2.76
CA LEU A 99 -9.11 -0.34 1.66
C LEU A 99 -10.42 -0.08 0.91
N LEU A 100 -10.34 0.26 -0.38
CA LEU A 100 -11.50 0.47 -1.23
C LEU A 100 -11.92 -0.83 -1.93
N ASP A 101 -10.96 -1.53 -2.54
CA ASP A 101 -11.24 -2.75 -3.28
C ASP A 101 -10.02 -3.69 -3.34
N VAL A 102 -10.29 -4.99 -3.52
CA VAL A 102 -9.28 -6.03 -3.76
C VAL A 102 -9.69 -6.87 -4.95
N SER A 103 -8.96 -6.72 -6.05
CA SER A 103 -9.21 -7.48 -7.28
C SER A 103 -8.06 -8.42 -7.63
N GLY A 104 -8.37 -9.48 -8.37
CA GLY A 104 -7.37 -10.39 -8.94
C GLY A 104 -6.79 -9.89 -10.27
N GLU A 105 -7.47 -8.96 -10.95
CA GLU A 105 -7.12 -8.50 -12.28
C GLU A 105 -6.82 -7.00 -12.29
N TRP A 106 -5.78 -6.62 -13.02
CA TRP A 106 -5.35 -5.21 -13.14
C TRP A 106 -6.35 -4.35 -13.90
N ILE A 107 -6.99 -4.92 -14.92
CA ILE A 107 -7.94 -4.21 -15.80
C ILE A 107 -9.14 -3.69 -15.01
N ILE A 108 -9.72 -4.53 -14.16
CA ILE A 108 -10.87 -4.17 -13.33
C ILE A 108 -10.55 -2.99 -12.41
N VAL A 109 -9.32 -2.93 -11.92
CA VAL A 109 -8.87 -1.85 -11.04
C VAL A 109 -8.66 -0.54 -11.79
N PHE A 110 -8.27 -0.58 -13.06
CA PHE A 110 -8.11 0.61 -13.88
C PHE A 110 -9.46 1.18 -14.33
N ASP A 111 -10.45 0.32 -14.61
CA ASP A 111 -11.82 0.75 -14.94
C ASP A 111 -12.58 1.36 -13.74
N ALA A 112 -12.12 1.10 -12.51
CA ALA A 112 -12.73 1.61 -11.27
C ALA A 112 -12.16 2.96 -10.79
N LEU A 113 -11.15 3.51 -11.48
CA LEU A 113 -10.48 4.79 -11.17
C LEU A 113 -10.92 5.90 -12.12
#